data_AF-A0A497KZK7-F1
#
_entry.id   AF-A0A497KZK7-F1
#
_cell.length_a   1.000
_cell.length_b   1.000
_cell.length_c   1.000
_cell.angle_alpha   90.00
_cell.angle_beta   90.00
_cell.angle_gamma   90.00
#
_symmetry.space_group_name_H-M   'P 1'
#
loop_
_entity.id
_entity.type
_entity.pdbx_description
1 polymer ?
#
loop_
_entity_poly.entity_id
_entity_poly.type
_entity_poly.pdbx_seq_one_letter_code
_entity_poly.pdbx_strand_id
1 'polypeptide(L)' 'MNVIGEGSDVLLYLDARRTYLVRVEAGRRFHTHKGYVDLGDLVGRPYGSPVRSSLGVTFHALRPLVRDRILKTDRRTQV' A
#
# COMPACT_ATOMS: atom_id res chain seq x y z
N MET A 1 19.01 2.44 0.51
CA MET A 1 17.64 1.88 0.32
C MET A 1 16.66 2.97 0.67
N ASN A 2 15.66 3.24 -0.17
CA ASN A 2 14.67 4.28 0.16
C ASN A 2 13.71 3.76 1.24
N VAL A 3 13.56 4.53 2.32
CA VAL A 3 12.71 4.20 3.47
C VAL A 3 11.34 4.83 3.29
N ILE A 4 10.30 4.15 3.77
CA ILE A 4 8.92 4.62 3.82
C ILE A 4 8.78 5.52 5.06
N GLY A 5 8.36 6.76 4.85
CA GLY A 5 8.01 7.69 5.92
C GLY A 5 6.51 7.92 6.01
N GLU A 6 6.08 8.57 7.09
CA GLU A 6 4.70 9.06 7.19
C GLU A 6 4.35 10.02 6.04
N GLY A 7 3.14 9.92 5.52
CA GLY A 7 2.67 10.66 4.34
C GLY A 7 3.21 10.16 3.00
N SER A 8 4.06 9.12 2.99
CA SER A 8 4.55 8.51 1.75
C SER A 8 3.46 7.77 0.99
N ASP A 9 3.47 7.87 -0.34
CA ASP A 9 2.66 7.01 -1.19
C ASP A 9 3.33 5.64 -1.34
N VAL A 10 2.56 4.58 -1.11
CA VAL A 10 2.99 3.19 -1.27
C VAL A 10 2.03 2.49 -2.22
N LEU A 11 2.60 1.69 -3.14
CA LEU A 11 1.83 0.75 -3.93
C LEU A 11 1.85 -0.62 -3.24
N LEU A 12 0.74 -0.99 -2.60
CA LEU A 12 0.55 -2.35 -2.10
C LEU A 12 0.29 -3.28 -3.28
N TYR A 13 1.25 -4.15 -3.55
CA TYR A 13 1.17 -5.15 -4.61
C TYR A 13 0.80 -6.52 -4.01
N LEU A 14 -0.34 -7.06 -4.43
CA LEU A 14 -0.72 -8.44 -4.15
C LEU A 14 -0.37 -9.34 -5.34
N ASP A 15 -0.82 -8.93 -6.53
CA ASP A 15 -0.53 -9.57 -7.81
C ASP A 15 -0.76 -8.59 -8.98
N ALA A 16 -0.55 -9.07 -10.21
CA ALA A 16 -0.67 -8.28 -11.43
C ALA A 16 -2.04 -7.57 -11.61
N ARG A 17 -3.12 -8.11 -11.05
CA ARG A 17 -4.47 -7.52 -11.14
C ARG A 17 -4.81 -6.65 -9.93
N ARG A 18 -4.17 -6.88 -8.79
CA ARG A 18 -4.54 -6.29 -7.50
C ARG A 18 -3.39 -5.49 -6.93
N THR A 19 -3.42 -4.20 -7.26
CA THR A 19 -2.52 -3.19 -6.72
C THR A 19 -3.32 -2.04 -6.13
N TYR A 20 -2.86 -1.49 -5.01
CA TYR A 20 -3.57 -0.44 -4.28
C TYR A 20 -2.60 0.69 -3.99
N LEU A 21 -2.92 1.89 -4.44
CA LEU A 21 -2.16 3.09 -4.09
C LEU A 21 -2.72 3.63 -2.79
N VAL A 22 -1.89 3.64 -1.74
CA VAL A 22 -2.27 4.08 -0.40
C VAL A 22 -1.29 5.10 0.11
N ARG A 23 -1.76 6.00 0.97
CA ARG A 23 -0.90 6.94 1.70
C ARG A 23 -0.66 6.39 3.10
N VAL A 24 0.61 6.36 3.50
CA VAL A 24 1.04 5.84 4.81
C VAL A 24 0.70 6.86 5.89
N GLU A 25 -0.10 6.43 6.86
CA GLU A 25 -0.57 7.23 7.99
C GLU A 25 -0.62 6.33 9.23
N ALA A 26 -0.10 6.81 10.36
CA ALA A 26 -0.08 6.04 11.59
C ALA A 26 -1.51 5.72 12.07
N GLY A 27 -1.73 4.48 12.54
CA GLY A 27 -3.04 4.01 13.02
C GLY A 27 -4.09 3.77 11.93
N ARG A 28 -3.75 3.97 10.65
CA ARG A 28 -4.67 3.72 9.53
C ARG A 28 -4.57 2.29 9.03
N ARG A 29 -5.73 1.65 8.85
CA ARG A 29 -5.84 0.30 8.27
C ARG A 29 -6.42 0.33 6.88
N PHE A 30 -5.76 -0.32 5.93
CA PHE A 30 -6.26 -0.50 4.57
C PHE A 30 -6.95 -1.85 4.43
N HIS A 31 -8.27 -1.84 4.18
CA HIS A 31 -9.09 -3.05 4.12
C HIS A 31 -9.17 -3.60 2.70
N THR A 32 -9.05 -4.92 2.58
CA THR A 32 -9.19 -5.68 1.33
C THR A 32 -10.04 -6.93 1.58
N HIS A 33 -10.44 -7.63 0.52
CA HIS A 33 -11.01 -8.97 0.61
C HIS A 33 -10.04 -10.02 1.20
N LYS A 34 -8.76 -9.66 1.40
CA LYS A 34 -7.73 -10.47 2.05
C LYS A 34 -7.41 -9.98 3.46
N GLY A 35 -8.36 -9.32 4.13
CA GLY A 35 -8.15 -8.72 5.44
C GLY A 35 -7.61 -7.30 5.34
N TYR A 36 -7.11 -6.77 6.46
CA TYR A 36 -6.55 -5.42 6.50
C TYR A 36 -5.02 -5.44 6.60
N VAL A 37 -4.39 -4.40 6.06
CA VAL A 37 -2.97 -4.09 6.26
C VAL A 37 -2.88 -2.86 7.16
N ASP A 38 -2.10 -2.93 8.24
CA ASP A 38 -1.79 -1.75 9.04
C ASP A 38 -0.75 -0.90 8.29
N LEU A 39 -1.12 0.33 7.96
CA LEU A 39 -0.25 1.22 7.21
C LEU A 39 0.82 1.86 8.10
N GLY A 40 0.57 1.95 9.42
CA GLY A 40 1.56 2.44 10.38
C GLY A 40 2.79 1.54 10.42
N ASP A 41 2.59 0.22 10.31
CA ASP A 41 3.66 -0.78 10.28
C ASP A 41 4.61 -0.63 9.08
N LEU A 42 4.26 0.18 8.08
CA LEU A 42 5.13 0.45 6.93
C LEU A 42 6.17 1.54 7.22
N VAL A 43 5.94 2.40 8.20
CA VAL A 43 6.85 3.50 8.56
C VAL A 43 8.19 2.91 9.01
N GLY A 44 9.29 3.47 8.49
CA GLY A 44 10.65 3.01 8.77
C GLY A 44 11.09 1.79 7.97
N ARG A 45 10.19 1.13 7.24
CA ARG A 45 10.53 -0.02 6.39
C ARG A 45 11.05 0.42 5.02
N PRO A 46 11.99 -0.31 4.39
CA PRO A 46 12.40 -0.01 3.03
C PRO A 46 11.29 -0.34 2.04
N TYR A 47 11.17 0.44 0.96
CA TYR A 47 10.35 0.04 -0.18
C TYR A 47 10.81 -1.32 -0.73
N GLY A 48 9.86 -2.16 -1.14
CA GLY A 48 10.08 -3.56 -1.50
C GLY A 48 9.74 -4.55 -0.37
N SER A 49 9.62 -4.06 0.87
CA SER A 49 9.35 -4.91 2.03
C SER A 49 8.04 -5.70 1.92
N PRO A 50 8.00 -6.97 2.34
CA PRO A 50 6.76 -7.74 2.42
C PRO A 50 5.94 -7.33 3.63
N VAL A 51 4.66 -7.04 3.46
CA VAL A 51 3.72 -6.74 4.56
C VAL A 51 2.61 -7.78 4.57
N ARG A 52 2.24 -8.27 5.75
CA ARG A 52 1.16 -9.26 5.88
C ARG A 52 -0.14 -8.55 6.23
N SER A 53 -1.24 -9.02 5.63
CA SER A 53 -2.56 -8.66 6.10
C SER A 53 -2.94 -9.43 7.37
N SER A 54 -4.03 -9.02 8.01
CA SER A 54 -4.62 -9.71 9.16
C SER A 54 -5.01 -11.16 8.90
N LEU A 55 -5.19 -11.58 7.64
CA LEU A 55 -5.45 -12.96 7.25
C LEU A 55 -4.18 -13.71 6.82
N GLY A 56 -3.00 -13.14 7.06
CA GLY A 56 -1.70 -13.75 6.76
C GLY A 56 -1.29 -13.69 5.28
N VAL A 57 -2.02 -12.96 4.44
CA VAL A 57 -1.69 -12.81 3.01
C VAL A 57 -0.58 -11.78 2.84
N THR A 58 0.47 -12.14 2.10
CA THR A 58 1.61 -11.26 1.84
C THR A 58 1.33 -10.30 0.69
N PHE A 59 1.59 -9.02 0.93
CA PHE A 59 1.68 -7.94 -0.04
C PHE A 59 3.11 -7.43 -0.08
N HIS A 60 3.48 -6.71 -1.13
CA HIS A 60 4.75 -5.98 -1.20
C HIS A 60 4.50 -4.47 -1.21
N ALA A 61 5.21 -3.74 -0.33
CA ALA A 61 5.13 -2.29 -0.23
C ALA A 61 6.08 -1.63 -1.23
N LEU A 62 5.62 -1.42 -2.47
CA LEU A 62 6.43 -0.92 -3.56
C LEU A 62 6.39 0.60 -3.65
N ARG A 63 7.44 1.19 -4.25
CA ARG A 63 7.41 2.60 -4.63
C ARG A 63 6.48 2.76 -5.84
N PRO A 64 5.46 3.62 -5.76
CA PRO A 64 4.58 3.86 -6.90
C PRO A 64 5.31 4.59 -8.02
N LEU A 65 5.00 4.21 -9.26
CA LEU A 65 5.42 4.92 -10.45
C LEU A 65 4.46 6.09 -10.74
N VAL A 66 4.90 7.00 -11.61
CA VAL A 66 4.05 8.10 -12.10
C VAL A 66 2.75 7.56 -12.71
N ARG A 67 2.84 6.46 -13.48
CA ARG A 67 1.66 5.78 -14.05
C ARG A 67 0.70 5.26 -12.96
N ASP A 68 1.22 4.74 -11.86
CA ASP A 68 0.37 4.25 -10.77
C ASP A 68 -0.41 5.40 -10.13
N ARG A 69 0.25 6.55 -9.94
CA ARG A 69 -0.41 7.78 -9.45
C ARG A 69 -1.50 8.22 -10.42
N ILE A 70 -1.19 8.37 -11.70
CA ILE A 70 -2.19 8.80 -12.70
C ILE A 70 -3.40 7.86 -12.71
N LEU A 71 -3.18 6.54 -12.76
CA LEU A 71 -4.28 5.58 -12.91
C LEU A 71 -5.10 5.34 -11.64
N LYS A 72 -4.55 5.64 -10.45
CA LYS A 72 -5.17 5.30 -9.16
C LYS A 72 -5.55 6.52 -8.33
N THR A 73 -5.00 7.70 -8.61
CA THR A 73 -5.46 8.96 -8.00
C THR A 73 -6.83 9.38 -8.55
N ASP A 74 -7.14 9.05 -9.81
CA ASP A 74 -8.41 9.42 -10.46
C ASP A 74 -9.60 8.49 -10.17
N ARG A 75 -9.39 7.38 -9.45
CA ARG A 75 -10.49 6.50 -9.06
C ARG A 75 -11.13 6.96 -7.74
N ARG A 76 -11.81 8.11 -7.76
CA ARG A 76 -12.97 8.37 -6.89
C ARG A 76 -14.19 7.65 -7.49
N THR A 77 -14.16 6.32 -7.51
CA THR A 77 -15.40 5.60 -7.82
C THR A 77 -16.30 5.68 -6.59
N GLN A 78 -17.28 6.59 -6.67
CA GLN A 78 -18.54 6.44 -5.96
C GLN A 78 -19.17 5.12 -6.41
N VAL A 79 -19.62 4.29 -5.46
CA VAL A 79 -20.55 3.19 -5.73
C VAL A 79 -21.90 3.73 -6.18
#